data_AF-A0A1U9SLH6-F1
#
_entry.id   AF-A0A1U9SLH6-F1
#
_cell.length_a   1.000
_cell.length_b   1.000
_cell.length_c   1.000
_cell.angle_alpha   90.00
_cell.angle_beta   90.00
_cell.angle_gamma   90.00
#
_symmetry.space_group_name_H-M   'P 1'
#
loop_
_entity.id
_entity.type
_entity.pdbx_description
1 polymer ?
#
loop_
_entity_poly.entity_id
_entity_poly.type
_entity_poly.pdbx_seq_one_letter_code
_entity_poly.pdbx_strand_id
1 'polypeptide(L)' 'MSTLKRDKSPRGEGWSPTFQIRISKELRQQVNEAATSDGLTLGNWFKELARAELKRRGIEPKG' A
#
# COMPACT_ATOMS: atom_id res chain seq x y z
N MET A 1 -22.02 -5.69 6.99
CA MET A 1 -20.94 -6.68 7.18
C MET A 1 -20.06 -6.67 5.92
N SER A 2 -19.08 -5.76 5.82
CA SER A 2 -18.21 -5.69 4.63
C SER A 2 -16.94 -6.49 4.89
N THR A 3 -16.86 -7.66 4.26
CA THR A 3 -15.76 -8.62 4.37
C THR A 3 -14.59 -8.17 3.49
N LEU A 4 -13.85 -7.15 3.93
CA LEU A 4 -12.54 -6.84 3.36
C LEU A 4 -11.64 -8.07 3.54
N LYS A 5 -11.42 -8.82 2.46
CA LYS A 5 -10.48 -9.94 2.39
C LYS A 5 -9.09 -9.41 2.75
N ARG A 6 -8.64 -9.71 3.97
CA ARG A 6 -7.26 -9.45 4.39
C ARG A 6 -6.36 -10.41 3.64
N ASP A 7 -5.53 -9.85 2.77
CA ASP A 7 -4.50 -10.56 2.05
C ASP A 7 -3.53 -11.19 3.05
N LYS A 8 -3.51 -12.53 3.13
CA LYS A 8 -2.60 -13.28 4.00
C LYS A 8 -1.26 -13.38 3.29
N SER A 9 -0.39 -12.37 3.45
CA SER A 9 1.00 -12.50 3.00
C SER A 9 1.72 -13.58 3.83
N PRO A 10 2.45 -14.51 3.21
CA PRO A 10 3.23 -15.53 3.91
C PRO A 10 4.33 -14.87 4.76
N ARG A 11 4.45 -15.31 6.01
CA ARG A 11 5.42 -14.79 6.99
C ARG A 11 6.82 -15.35 6.68
N GLY A 12 7.46 -14.80 5.64
CA GLY A 12 8.89 -14.98 5.38
C GLY A 12 9.75 -14.08 6.26
N GLU A 13 10.97 -14.52 6.55
CA GLU A 13 12.02 -13.95 7.42
C GLU A 13 11.89 -12.45 7.74
N GLY A 14 11.69 -12.16 9.03
CA GLY A 14 11.75 -10.81 9.59
C GLY A 14 10.56 -9.95 9.20
N TRP A 15 9.78 -9.51 10.18
CA TRP A 15 8.81 -8.45 9.93
C TRP A 15 9.57 -7.27 9.30
N SER A 16 9.24 -6.93 8.06
CA SER A 16 9.81 -5.74 7.43
C SER A 16 9.55 -4.54 8.35
N PRO A 17 10.52 -3.64 8.52
CA PRO A 17 10.37 -2.49 9.41
C PRO A 17 9.12 -1.69 9.02
N THR A 18 8.30 -1.35 10.00
CA THR A 18 7.03 -0.64 9.76
C THR A 18 7.33 0.79 9.32
N PHE A 19 6.86 1.16 8.13
CA PHE A 19 6.93 2.54 7.65
C PHE A 19 5.73 3.34 8.17
N GLN A 20 5.97 4.22 9.14
CA GLN A 20 4.93 5.11 9.68
C GLN A 20 4.87 6.40 8.86
N ILE A 21 3.75 6.64 8.18
CA ILE A 21 3.50 7.88 7.45
C ILE A 21 2.55 8.75 8.28
N ARG A 22 2.96 9.99 8.55
CA ARG A 22 2.09 11.01 9.13
C ARG A 22 1.46 11.82 8.00
N ILE A 23 0.15 11.70 7.85
CA ILE A 23 -0.69 12.47 6.90
C ILE A 23 -1.91 13.01 7.63
N SER A 24 -2.52 14.08 7.10
CA SER A 24 -3.79 14.60 7.61
C SER A 24 -4.90 13.57 7.47
N LYS A 25 -5.94 13.68 8.32
CA LYS A 25 -7.11 12.79 8.28
C LYS A 25 -7.82 12.83 6.92
N GLU A 26 -7.91 14.02 6.33
CA GLU A 26 -8.58 14.25 5.04
C GLU A 26 -7.86 13.51 3.91
N LEU A 27 -6.54 13.67 3.84
CA LEU A 27 -5.73 12.97 2.83
C LEU A 27 -5.80 11.46 3.04
N ARG A 28 -5.74 10.98 4.28
CA ARG A 28 -5.89 9.55 4.57
C ARG A 28 -7.23 9.01 4.05
N GLN A 29 -8.31 9.75 4.22
CA GLN A 29 -9.62 9.34 3.76
C GLN A 29 -9.68 9.27 2.23
N GLN A 30 -9.21 10.31 1.52
CA GLN A 30 -9.16 10.34 0.06
C GLN A 30 -8.38 9.15 -0.50
N VAL A 31 -7.21 8.87 0.07
CA VAL A 31 -6.37 7.73 -0.38
C VAL A 31 -7.05 6.40 -0.07
N ASN A 32 -7.74 6.28 1.07
CA ASN A 32 -8.45 5.06 1.43
C ASN A 32 -9.65 4.80 0.51
N GLU A 33 -10.37 5.83 0.08
CA GLU A 33 -11.46 5.74 -0.90
C GLU A 33 -10.93 5.30 -2.27
N ALA A 34 -9.84 5.92 -2.75
CA ALA A 34 -9.18 5.51 -3.99
C ALA A 34 -8.70 4.05 -3.93
N ALA A 35 -8.01 3.66 -2.85
CA ALA A 35 -7.56 2.29 -2.65
C ALA A 35 -8.72 1.29 -2.60
N THR A 36 -9.83 1.66 -1.95
CA THR A 36 -11.03 0.82 -1.89
C THR A 36 -11.69 0.67 -3.25
N SER A 37 -11.73 1.74 -4.06
CA SER A 37 -12.21 1.69 -5.45
C SER A 37 -11.40 0.72 -6.30
N ASP A 38 -10.08 0.66 -6.07
CA ASP A 38 -9.17 -0.28 -6.74
C ASP A 38 -9.22 -1.70 -6.13
N GLY A 39 -10.03 -1.92 -5.08
CA GLY A 39 -10.11 -3.20 -4.36
C GLY A 39 -8.86 -3.52 -3.54
N LEU A 40 -7.98 -2.55 -3.29
CA LEU A 40 -6.71 -2.70 -2.60
C LEU A 40 -6.79 -2.18 -1.16
N THR A 41 -5.96 -2.75 -0.29
CA THR A 41 -5.72 -2.14 1.02
C THR A 41 -4.82 -0.91 0.86
N LEU A 42 -4.98 0.08 1.74
CA LEU A 42 -4.15 1.29 1.75
C LEU A 42 -2.65 0.98 1.65
N GLY A 43 -2.17 -0.02 2.39
CA GLY A 43 -0.77 -0.43 2.36
C GLY A 43 -0.34 -1.02 1.01
N ASN A 44 -1.19 -1.84 0.37
CA ASN A 44 -0.85 -2.39 -0.94
C ASN A 44 -0.90 -1.31 -2.04
N TRP A 45 -1.85 -0.38 -1.93
CA TRP A 45 -1.97 0.75 -2.83
C TRP A 45 -0.71 1.63 -2.81
N PHE A 46 -0.17 1.92 -1.61
CA PHE A 46 1.11 2.62 -1.49
C PHE A 46 2.31 1.84 -2.05
N LYS A 47 2.31 0.51 -1.95
CA LYS A 47 3.37 -0.31 -2.57
C LYS A 47 3.34 -0.20 -4.09
N GLU A 48 2.16 -0.30 -4.70
CA GLU A 48 2.00 -0.14 -6.14
C GLU A 48 2.40 1.26 -6.61
N LEU A 49 1.99 2.30 -5.87
CA LEU A 49 2.39 3.68 -6.16
C LEU A 49 3.91 3.87 -6.09
N ALA A 50 4.57 3.30 -5.08
CA ALA A 50 6.03 3.34 -4.96
C ALA A 50 6.71 2.59 -6.11
N ARG A 51 6.23 1.39 -6.47
CA ARG A 51 6.76 0.62 -7.60
C ARG A 51 6.59 1.35 -8.93
N ALA A 52 5.44 1.97 -9.15
CA ALA A 52 5.16 2.75 -10.35
C ALA A 52 6.10 3.97 -10.45
N GLU A 53 6.31 4.69 -9.35
CA GLU A 53 7.23 5.84 -9.33
C GLU A 53 8.70 5.42 -9.53
N LEU A 54 9.12 4.29 -8.96
CA LEU A 54 10.46 3.73 -9.23
C LEU A 54 10.63 3.41 -10.72
N LYS A 55 9.67 2.71 -11.32
CA LYS A 55 9.66 2.41 -12.77
C LYS A 55 9.70 3.70 -13.61
N ARG A 56 8.94 4.73 -13.23
CA ARG A 56 8.93 6.03 -13.91
C ARG A 56 10.30 6.71 -13.89
N ARG A 57 11.08 6.48 -12.84
CA ARG A 57 12.47 6.97 -12.71
C ARG A 57 13.51 6.04 -13.34
N GLY A 58 13.09 4.96 -14.01
CA GLY A 58 13.98 3.96 -14.60
C GLY A 58 14.63 3.02 -13.58
N ILE A 59 14.12 2.97 -12.34
CA ILE A 59 14.61 2.09 -11.29
C ILE A 59 13.74 0.84 -11.26
N GLU A 60 14.35 -0.34 -11.38
CA GLU A 60 13.63 -1.61 -11.21
C GLU A 60 13.24 -1.80 -9.73
N PRO A 61 11.94 -1.89 -9.41
CA PRO A 61 11.50 -2.12 -8.05
C PRO A 61 11.92 -3.50 -7.58
N LYS A 62 12.68 -3.55 -6.48
CA LYS A 62 13.07 -4.80 -5.83
C LYS A 62 12.07 -5.10 -4.71
N GLY A 63 11.40 -6.25 -4.80
CA GLY A 63 10.44 -6.74 -3.79
C GLY A 63 8.96 -6.68 -4.17
#